data_AF-A0A9P5ZHB9-F1
#
_entry.id   AF-A0A9P5ZHB9-F1
#
_cell.length_a   1.000
_cell.length_b   1.000
_cell.length_c   1.000
_cell.angle_alpha   90.00
_cell.angle_beta   90.00
_cell.angle_gamma   90.00
#
_symmetry.space_group_name_H-M   'P 1'
#
loop_
_entity.id
_entity.type
_entity.pdbx_description
1 polymer ?
#
loop_
_entity_poly.entity_id
_entity_poly.type
_entity_poly.pdbx_seq_one_letter_code
_entity_poly.pdbx_strand_id
1 'polypeptide(L)'
;VKDYPTDQRFKSKSFILARDFQLALPVPAYSSEDGPLNLTNFFPVNYSNAPDLGPKMYVAMASKSGDEGHGSTRLHIDISDAVNIMARGEALWHVFLSKDADRLKEYVSAKCKAPWLND
;
A
#
# COMPACT_ATOMS: atom_id res chain seq x y z
N VAL A 1 0.57 -4.32 12.84
CA VAL A 1 -0.76 -4.58 12.24
C VAL A 1 -0.68 -4.23 10.76
N LYS A 2 -0.99 -5.18 9.88
CA LYS A 2 -0.97 -4.99 8.43
C LYS A 2 -2.37 -5.26 7.88
N ASP A 3 -2.79 -4.49 6.88
CA ASP A 3 -4.04 -4.69 6.14
C ASP A 3 -5.28 -4.75 7.05
N TYR A 4 -5.39 -3.81 8.00
CA TYR A 4 -6.58 -3.72 8.87
C TYR A 4 -7.62 -2.75 8.30
N PRO A 5 -8.93 -3.07 8.37
CA PRO A 5 -9.48 -4.36 8.79
C PRO A 5 -9.28 -5.44 7.72
N THR A 6 -9.00 -6.66 8.17
CA THR A 6 -8.68 -7.80 7.29
C THR A 6 -9.87 -8.26 6.45
N ASP A 7 -11.09 -7.88 6.83
CA ASP A 7 -12.32 -8.18 6.09
C ASP A 7 -12.67 -7.12 5.03
N GLN A 8 -11.79 -6.12 4.81
CA GLN A 8 -11.99 -5.01 3.87
C GLN A 8 -13.22 -4.14 4.18
N ARG A 9 -13.89 -4.34 5.32
CA ARG A 9 -15.11 -3.62 5.67
C ARG A 9 -14.84 -2.35 6.48
N PHE A 10 -13.82 -1.57 6.10
CA PHE A 10 -13.46 -0.34 6.82
C PHE A 10 -14.67 0.57 7.08
N LYS A 11 -15.49 0.79 6.04
CA LYS A 11 -16.75 1.55 6.12
C LYS A 11 -17.73 0.98 7.14
N SER A 12 -17.86 -0.34 7.20
CA SER A 12 -18.80 -0.99 8.14
C SER A 12 -18.26 -1.07 9.56
N LYS A 13 -16.93 -0.99 9.75
CA LYS A 13 -16.31 -0.95 11.08
C LYS A 13 -16.44 0.42 11.73
N SER A 14 -16.35 1.49 10.93
CA SER A 14 -16.61 2.86 11.41
C SER A 14 -16.97 3.79 10.25
N PHE A 15 -18.22 4.25 10.25
CA PHE A 15 -18.69 5.23 9.27
C PHE A 15 -17.96 6.58 9.39
N ILE A 16 -17.69 7.03 10.62
CA ILE A 16 -17.04 8.31 10.88
C ILE A 16 -15.61 8.29 10.32
N LEU A 17 -14.82 7.26 10.63
CA LEU A 17 -13.46 7.15 10.13
C LEU A 17 -13.41 7.01 8.61
N ALA A 18 -14.36 6.29 8.01
CA ALA A 18 -14.46 6.18 6.56
C ALA A 18 -14.76 7.51 5.88
N ARG A 19 -15.71 8.28 6.43
CA ARG A 19 -16.02 9.63 5.94
C ARG A 19 -14.82 10.55 6.07
N ASP A 20 -14.19 10.58 7.25
CA ASP A 20 -13.06 11.47 7.50
C ASP A 20 -11.84 11.09 6.65
N PHE A 21 -11.63 9.79 6.38
CA PHE A 21 -10.62 9.32 5.43
C PHE A 21 -10.91 9.82 4.00
N GLN A 22 -12.14 9.66 3.51
CA GLN A 22 -12.52 10.14 2.18
C GLN A 22 -12.33 11.66 2.04
N LEU A 23 -12.63 12.44 3.09
CA LEU A 23 -12.40 13.88 3.12
C LEU A 23 -10.91 14.28 3.17
N ALA A 24 -10.05 13.40 3.69
CA ALA A 24 -8.61 13.63 3.78
C ALA A 24 -7.86 13.27 2.49
N LEU A 25 -8.51 12.60 1.52
CA LEU A 25 -7.86 12.16 0.30
C LEU A 25 -7.38 13.36 -0.55
N PRO A 26 -6.08 13.43 -0.89
CA PRO A 26 -5.58 14.45 -1.80
C PRO A 26 -6.02 14.13 -3.24
N VAL A 27 -6.21 15.18 -4.04
CA VAL A 27 -6.60 15.06 -5.46
C VAL A 27 -7.84 14.17 -5.65
N PRO A 28 -8.99 14.52 -5.00
CA PRO A 28 -10.16 13.65 -4.91
C PRO A 28 -10.76 13.26 -6.27
N ALA A 29 -10.46 14.00 -7.34
CA ALA A 29 -10.86 13.63 -8.68
C ALA A 29 -10.34 12.24 -9.11
N TYR A 30 -9.15 11.84 -8.63
CA TYR A 30 -8.53 10.54 -8.92
C TYR A 30 -8.63 9.56 -7.75
N SER A 31 -8.54 10.05 -6.51
CA SER A 31 -8.37 9.19 -5.33
C SER A 31 -9.68 8.86 -4.60
N SER A 32 -10.70 9.72 -4.71
CA SER A 32 -11.99 9.47 -4.06
C SER A 32 -12.77 8.38 -4.78
N GLU A 33 -13.56 7.64 -4.01
CA GLU A 33 -14.53 6.70 -4.56
C GLU A 33 -15.64 7.38 -5.37
N ASP A 34 -15.86 8.68 -5.23
CA ASP A 34 -16.80 9.43 -6.05
C ASP A 34 -16.07 10.29 -7.12
N GLY A 35 -14.76 10.09 -7.26
CA GLY A 35 -13.91 10.84 -8.19
C GLY A 35 -14.26 10.56 -9.65
N PRO A 36 -14.47 11.58 -10.50
CA PRO A 36 -14.82 11.38 -11.91
C PRO A 36 -13.70 10.76 -12.75
N LEU A 37 -12.45 10.82 -12.28
CA LEU A 37 -11.27 10.24 -12.95
C LEU A 37 -10.81 8.93 -12.29
N ASN A 38 -11.52 8.47 -11.25
CA ASN A 38 -11.25 7.18 -10.65
C ASN A 38 -11.90 6.07 -11.49
N LEU A 39 -11.08 5.36 -12.27
CA LEU A 39 -11.54 4.32 -13.19
C LEU A 39 -12.25 3.16 -12.49
N THR A 40 -12.00 2.96 -11.20
CA THR A 40 -12.61 1.87 -10.44
C THR A 40 -14.13 1.99 -10.35
N ASN A 41 -14.66 3.21 -10.46
CA ASN A 41 -16.08 3.50 -10.40
C ASN A 41 -16.86 3.02 -11.64
N PHE A 42 -16.14 2.68 -12.70
CA PHE A 42 -16.72 2.27 -13.97
C PHE A 42 -16.57 0.76 -14.20
N PHE A 43 -16.03 0.00 -13.25
CA PHE A 43 -16.00 -1.45 -13.37
C PHE A 43 -17.41 -2.04 -13.28
N PRO A 44 -17.73 -3.06 -14.11
CA PRO A 44 -18.97 -3.80 -13.98
C PRO A 44 -19.13 -4.42 -12.58
N VAL A 45 -20.36 -4.43 -12.06
CA VAL A 45 -20.69 -4.97 -10.72
C VAL A 45 -20.24 -6.44 -10.55
N ASN A 46 -20.17 -7.18 -11.65
CA ASN A 46 -19.77 -8.59 -11.70
C ASN A 46 -18.32 -8.81 -12.21
N TYR A 47 -17.47 -7.78 -12.17
CA TYR A 47 -16.09 -7.91 -12.61
C TYR A 47 -15.28 -8.75 -11.62
N SER A 48 -15.01 -10.00 -12.00
CA SER A 48 -14.34 -10.99 -11.13
C SER A 48 -12.89 -10.66 -10.79
N ASN A 49 -12.26 -9.78 -11.58
CA ASN A 49 -10.86 -9.38 -11.43
C ASN A 49 -10.74 -7.94 -10.90
N ALA A 50 -11.77 -7.44 -10.20
CA ALA A 50 -11.67 -6.15 -9.54
C ALA A 50 -10.48 -6.19 -8.59
N PRO A 51 -9.58 -5.19 -8.63
CA PRO A 51 -8.51 -5.11 -7.66
C PRO A 51 -9.10 -5.04 -6.25
N ASP A 52 -8.33 -5.50 -5.26
CA ASP A 52 -8.67 -5.32 -3.85
C ASP A 52 -8.58 -3.83 -3.50
N LEU A 53 -9.70 -3.14 -3.68
CA LEU A 53 -9.84 -1.70 -3.55
C LEU A 53 -10.48 -1.34 -2.21
N GLY A 54 -9.87 -0.39 -1.53
CA GLY A 54 -10.41 0.17 -0.29
C GLY A 54 -9.31 0.64 0.64
N PRO A 55 -9.67 1.47 1.65
CA PRO A 55 -8.70 1.93 2.62
C PRO A 55 -8.16 0.76 3.44
N LYS A 56 -6.82 0.63 3.45
CA LYS A 56 -6.06 -0.30 4.29
C LYS A 56 -5.29 0.48 5.34
N MET A 57 -5.37 0.04 6.60
CA MET A 57 -4.62 0.62 7.70
C MET A 57 -3.35 -0.20 7.99
N TYR A 58 -2.22 0.50 8.09
CA TYR A 58 -0.92 -0.05 8.46
C TYR A 58 -0.44 0.60 9.75
N VAL A 59 -0.06 -0.21 10.74
CA VAL A 59 0.49 0.26 12.02
C VAL A 59 1.71 -0.56 12.36
N ALA A 60 2.85 0.11 12.49
CA ALA A 60 4.13 -0.51 12.85
C ALA A 60 4.83 0.31 13.94
N MET A 61 5.65 -0.37 14.74
CA MET A 61 6.58 0.28 15.66
C MET A 61 7.80 0.76 14.87
N ALA A 62 8.47 1.81 15.36
CA ALA A 62 9.71 2.29 14.77
C ALA A 62 10.79 1.19 14.82
N SER A 63 11.52 1.03 13.72
CA SER A 63 12.69 0.15 13.67
C SER A 63 13.93 0.88 14.14
N LYS A 64 14.96 0.13 14.54
CA LYS A 64 16.28 0.70 14.80
C LYS A 64 16.81 1.38 13.53
N SER A 65 17.57 2.46 13.69
CA SER A 65 18.28 3.08 12.57
C SER A 65 19.56 2.31 12.24
N GLY A 66 20.02 2.40 10.99
CA GLY A 66 21.25 1.75 10.52
C GLY A 66 21.07 0.27 10.16
N ASP A 67 22.17 -0.48 10.11
CA ASP A 67 22.23 -1.84 9.56
C ASP A 67 21.50 -2.90 10.42
N GLU A 68 21.18 -2.57 11.68
CA GLU A 68 20.36 -3.43 12.55
C GLU A 68 18.84 -3.23 12.35
N GLY A 69 18.46 -2.25 11.55
CA GLY A 69 17.07 -1.94 11.23
C GLY A 69 16.47 -2.91 10.23
N HIS A 70 15.15 -3.08 10.29
CA HIS A 70 14.36 -3.76 9.26
C HIS A 70 13.21 -2.87 8.81
N GLY A 71 12.91 -2.92 7.51
CA GLY A 71 11.77 -2.20 6.94
C GLY A 71 10.45 -2.72 7.50
N SER A 72 9.60 -1.80 7.98
CA SER A 72 8.22 -2.11 8.39
C SER A 72 7.34 -2.57 7.21
N THR A 73 7.68 -2.09 6.00
CA THR A 73 7.13 -2.54 4.73
C THR A 73 8.28 -3.00 3.84
N ARG A 74 8.27 -4.27 3.42
CA ARG A 74 9.29 -4.83 2.52
C ARG A 74 9.10 -4.29 1.11
N LEU A 75 10.18 -4.31 0.31
CA LEU A 75 10.13 -3.96 -1.10
C LEU A 75 9.06 -4.82 -1.81
N HIS A 76 8.12 -4.15 -2.48
CA HIS A 76 7.06 -4.76 -3.26
C HIS A 76 6.66 -3.79 -4.38
N ILE A 77 5.81 -4.26 -5.28
CA ILE A 77 5.17 -3.45 -6.32
C ILE A 77 3.66 -3.52 -6.09
N ASP A 78 3.00 -2.37 -6.15
CA ASP A 78 1.55 -2.27 -6.13
C ASP A 78 0.98 -2.51 -7.53
N ILE A 79 -0.14 -3.22 -7.60
CA ILE A 79 -0.80 -3.58 -8.87
C ILE A 79 -1.66 -2.41 -9.39
N SER A 80 -2.15 -1.55 -8.50
CA SER A 80 -2.95 -0.37 -8.81
C SER A 80 -2.28 0.89 -8.26
N ASP A 81 -2.72 2.05 -8.75
CA ASP A 81 -2.38 3.32 -8.12
C ASP A 81 -2.81 3.34 -6.65
N ALA A 82 -2.02 3.99 -5.80
CA ALA A 82 -2.25 4.03 -4.35
C ALA A 82 -1.89 5.40 -3.76
N VAL A 83 -2.63 5.80 -2.74
CA VAL A 83 -2.34 6.98 -1.92
C VAL A 83 -2.16 6.53 -0.47
N ASN A 84 -1.03 6.88 0.13
CA ASN A 84 -0.73 6.59 1.53
C ASN A 84 -0.76 7.89 2.35
N ILE A 85 -1.56 7.92 3.41
CA ILE A 85 -1.67 9.07 4.32
C ILE A 85 -1.04 8.70 5.66
N MET A 86 -0.03 9.46 6.09
CA MET A 86 0.56 9.31 7.43
C MET A 86 -0.32 10.00 8.46
N ALA A 87 -1.17 9.23 9.15
CA ALA A 87 -2.05 9.78 10.19
C ALA A 87 -1.28 10.16 11.47
N ARG A 88 -0.22 9.43 11.83
CA ARG A 88 0.62 9.70 13.01
C ARG A 88 2.00 9.06 12.88
N GLY A 89 3.04 9.81 13.24
CA GLY A 89 4.42 9.33 13.26
C GLY A 89 5.21 9.75 12.02
N GLU A 90 6.30 9.02 11.77
CA GLU A 90 7.25 9.30 10.70
C GLU A 90 7.69 8.00 10.01
N ALA A 91 8.11 8.09 8.76
CA ALA A 91 8.64 6.96 8.01
C ALA A 91 9.63 7.43 6.93
N LEU A 92 10.65 6.62 6.67
CA LEU A 92 11.55 6.77 5.53
C LEU A 92 11.04 5.92 4.36
N TRP A 93 10.94 6.52 3.18
CA TRP A 93 10.47 5.86 1.96
C TRP A 93 11.58 5.81 0.92
N HIS A 94 11.84 4.62 0.38
CA HIS A 94 12.59 4.45 -0.86
C HIS A 94 11.62 4.02 -1.95
N VAL A 95 11.43 4.89 -2.95
CA VAL A 95 10.51 4.66 -4.07
C VAL A 95 11.34 4.52 -5.34
N PHE A 96 11.04 3.50 -6.13
CA PHE A 96 11.71 3.21 -7.39
C PHE A 96 10.72 3.30 -8.55
N LEU A 97 11.22 3.62 -9.74
CA LEU A 97 10.40 3.64 -10.93
C LEU A 97 10.05 2.21 -11.35
N SER A 98 8.82 2.01 -11.83
CA SER A 98 8.35 0.70 -12.28
C SER A 98 9.22 0.09 -13.38
N LYS A 99 9.77 0.92 -14.28
CA LYS A 99 10.68 0.48 -15.35
C LYS A 99 11.99 -0.16 -14.86
N ASP A 100 12.36 0.08 -13.60
CA ASP A 100 13.58 -0.47 -13.00
C ASP A 100 13.31 -1.77 -12.21
N ALA A 101 12.07 -2.29 -12.23
CA ALA A 101 11.68 -3.49 -11.47
C ALA A 101 12.55 -4.72 -11.80
N ASP A 102 12.85 -4.97 -13.07
CA ASP A 102 13.69 -6.11 -13.48
C ASP A 102 15.12 -5.98 -12.97
N ARG A 103 15.70 -4.77 -13.05
CA ARG A 103 17.05 -4.49 -12.52
C ARG A 103 17.11 -4.65 -11.00
N LEU A 104 16.08 -4.19 -10.29
CA LEU A 104 15.98 -4.37 -8.84
C LEU A 104 15.85 -5.84 -8.47
N LYS A 105 15.04 -6.60 -9.21
CA LYS A 105 14.90 -8.05 -9.02
C LYS A 105 16.24 -8.76 -9.21
N GLU A 106 16.97 -8.45 -10.27
CA GLU A 106 18.31 -9.00 -10.51
C GLU A 106 19.28 -8.65 -9.38
N TYR A 107 19.32 -7.38 -8.97
CA TYR A 107 20.18 -6.89 -7.90
C TYR A 107 19.89 -7.58 -6.56
N VAL A 108 18.61 -7.60 -6.14
CA VAL A 108 18.18 -8.25 -4.90
C VAL A 108 18.46 -9.75 -4.95
N SER A 109 18.15 -10.42 -6.07
CA SER A 109 18.42 -11.85 -6.22
C SER A 109 19.91 -12.17 -6.13
N ALA A 110 20.79 -11.34 -6.71
CA ALA A 110 22.23 -11.52 -6.64
C ALA A 110 22.76 -11.36 -5.20
N LYS A 111 22.18 -10.45 -4.41
CA LYS A 111 22.55 -10.21 -3.00
C LYS A 111 21.94 -11.23 -2.04
N CYS A 112 20.76 -11.75 -2.35
CA CYS A 112 20.06 -12.75 -1.54
C CYS A 112 20.59 -14.18 -1.76
N LYS A 113 21.40 -14.46 -2.79
CA LYS A 113 22.12 -15.74 -2.96
C LYS A 113 23.22 -16.00 -1.91
N ALA A 114 23.14 -15.34 -0.74
CA ALA A 114 23.85 -15.71 0.47
C ALA A 114 23.15 -16.90 1.17
N PRO A 115 23.85 -17.72 1.99
CA PRO A 115 23.54 -19.14 2.25
C PRO A 115 22.21 -19.52 2.93
N TRP A 116 21.33 -18.56 3.25
CA TRP A 116 20.23 -18.73 4.21
C TRP A 116 18.87 -19.02 3.55
N LEU A 117 18.85 -19.46 2.29
CA LEU A 117 17.62 -19.75 1.52
C LEU A 117 17.33 -21.25 1.36
N ASN A 118 18.03 -22.11 2.12
CA ASN A 118 17.87 -23.57 2.10
C ASN A 118 17.41 -24.15 3.47
N ASP A 119 16.62 -23.41 4.24
CA ASP A 119 15.90 -23.96 5.41
C ASP A 119 14.39 -23.78 5.25
#